data_AF-A0A397TH49-F1
#
_entry.id   AF-A0A397TH49-F1
#
_cell.length_a   1.000
_cell.length_b   1.000
_cell.length_c   1.000
_cell.angle_alpha   90.00
_cell.angle_beta   90.00
_cell.angle_gamma   90.00
#
_symmetry.space_group_name_H-M   'P 1'
#
loop_
_entity.id
_entity.type
_entity.pdbx_description
1 polymer ?
#
loop_
_entity_poly.entity_id
_entity_poly.type
_entity_poly.pdbx_seq_one_letter_code
_entity_poly.pdbx_strand_id
1 'polypeptide(L)'
;MSPNDSNSSLNSTNAIAFWKKDWTNVQSSLSSLRRSLATFPSSPLRIMRVSQLDAALLDSELIEIFKEHLWLLFSFNPKIKQIFEPELLCILQFMYRLTVYESGASYGAQLQNLKYRNEKQHLGGLQSTAKDSPLTKFQKFAYIASTVGCQYVWMRFNRLVTAQGWGELSEDDPRKIFWKLLQKIENIYKTTSLLNFLIFLYDGKYSTLTDRILSMRLVYARRIMNRQVSFEFLNRQLVWHVFTVNLQIFL
;
A
#
# COMPACT_ATOMS: atom_id res chain seq x y z
N MET A 1 -43.81 -24.71 62.85
CA MET A 1 -42.88 -25.61 62.15
C MET A 1 -42.09 -24.74 61.18
N SER A 2 -41.05 -24.07 61.69
CA SER A 2 -40.27 -23.10 60.92
C SER A 2 -39.15 -23.82 60.15
N PRO A 3 -38.88 -23.49 58.88
CA PRO A 3 -37.84 -24.14 58.10
C PRO A 3 -36.45 -23.70 58.60
N ASN A 4 -35.52 -24.63 58.48
CA ASN A 4 -34.18 -24.58 59.04
C ASN A 4 -33.25 -23.78 58.08
N ASP A 5 -33.24 -22.44 58.18
CA ASP A 5 -32.46 -21.55 57.28
C ASP A 5 -30.95 -21.50 57.59
N SER A 6 -30.49 -22.10 58.69
CA SER A 6 -29.11 -22.04 59.19
C SER A 6 -28.10 -22.88 58.41
N ASN A 7 -28.55 -23.86 57.61
CA ASN A 7 -27.66 -24.72 56.82
C ASN A 7 -27.19 -24.10 55.50
N SER A 8 -27.83 -23.02 55.05
CA SER A 8 -27.49 -22.34 53.79
C SER A 8 -26.24 -21.44 53.90
N SER A 9 -26.00 -20.84 55.08
CA SER A 9 -24.92 -19.88 55.32
C SER A 9 -23.56 -20.53 55.60
N LEU A 10 -23.53 -21.74 56.18
CA LEU A 10 -22.30 -22.49 56.47
C LEU A 10 -21.70 -23.13 55.20
N ASN A 11 -22.54 -23.56 54.25
CA ASN A 11 -22.07 -24.08 52.98
C ASN A 11 -21.50 -22.99 52.06
N SER A 12 -22.06 -21.77 52.08
CA SER A 12 -21.57 -20.67 51.26
C SER A 12 -20.22 -20.14 51.74
N THR A 13 -19.99 -20.02 53.06
CA THR A 13 -18.70 -19.59 53.62
C THR A 13 -17.58 -20.60 53.35
N ASN A 14 -17.87 -21.90 53.48
CA ASN A 14 -16.91 -22.95 53.14
C ASN A 14 -16.60 -23.01 51.64
N ALA A 15 -17.60 -22.82 50.77
CA ALA A 15 -17.39 -22.73 49.34
C ALA A 15 -16.53 -21.51 48.96
N ILE A 16 -16.79 -20.34 49.54
CA ILE A 16 -15.99 -19.13 49.29
C ILE A 16 -14.53 -19.33 49.73
N ALA A 17 -14.31 -19.96 50.89
CA ALA A 17 -12.96 -20.27 51.38
C ALA A 17 -12.22 -21.28 50.47
N PHE A 18 -12.93 -22.28 49.95
CA PHE A 18 -12.43 -23.25 48.98
C PHE A 18 -11.97 -22.57 47.69
N TRP A 19 -12.84 -21.78 47.05
CA TRP A 19 -12.51 -21.08 45.81
C TRP A 19 -11.41 -20.02 45.98
N LYS A 20 -11.32 -19.38 47.15
CA LYS A 20 -10.27 -18.39 47.44
C LYS A 20 -8.87 -19.01 47.42
N LYS A 21 -8.72 -20.21 47.97
CA LYS A 21 -7.44 -20.95 47.96
C LYS A 21 -7.02 -21.33 46.54
N ASP A 22 -7.94 -21.88 45.75
CA ASP A 22 -7.68 -22.25 44.36
C ASP A 22 -7.40 -21.03 43.48
N TRP A 23 -8.11 -19.92 43.69
CA TRP A 23 -7.86 -18.66 43.01
C TRP A 23 -6.45 -18.13 43.29
N THR A 24 -6.00 -18.15 44.55
CA THR A 24 -4.64 -17.69 44.90
C THR A 24 -3.55 -18.55 44.27
N ASN A 25 -3.77 -19.87 44.15
CA ASN A 25 -2.82 -20.78 43.52
C ASN A 25 -2.73 -20.54 42.00
N VAL A 26 -3.87 -20.34 41.35
CA VAL A 26 -3.98 -20.17 39.89
C VAL A 26 -3.55 -18.78 39.40
N GLN A 27 -3.59 -17.76 40.27
CA GLN A 27 -3.25 -16.37 39.92
C GLN A 27 -1.84 -16.23 39.34
N SER A 28 -0.85 -16.94 39.90
CA SER A 28 0.53 -16.91 39.42
C SER A 28 0.67 -17.50 38.02
N SER A 29 0.08 -18.67 37.78
CA SER A 29 0.02 -19.33 36.48
C SER A 29 -0.72 -18.49 35.44
N LEU A 30 -1.89 -17.90 35.78
CA LEU A 30 -2.63 -17.01 34.89
C LEU A 30 -1.82 -15.77 34.50
N SER A 31 -1.05 -15.19 35.43
CA SER A 31 -0.21 -14.04 35.12
C SER A 31 0.92 -14.40 34.14
N SER A 32 1.50 -15.59 34.30
CA SER A 32 2.53 -16.12 33.37
C SER A 32 1.93 -16.44 32.00
N LEU A 33 0.72 -17.03 31.97
CA LEU A 33 0.00 -17.37 30.75
C LEU A 33 -0.49 -16.12 30.02
N ARG A 34 -0.89 -15.07 30.75
CA ARG A 34 -1.23 -13.76 30.17
C ARG A 34 -0.02 -13.09 29.53
N ARG A 35 1.16 -13.19 30.17
CA ARG A 35 2.42 -12.70 29.59
C ARG A 35 2.81 -13.52 28.36
N SER A 36 2.65 -14.83 28.37
CA SER A 36 2.92 -15.67 27.19
C SER A 36 1.92 -15.39 26.07
N LEU A 37 0.63 -15.22 26.37
CA LEU A 37 -0.44 -14.80 25.44
C LEU A 37 -0.09 -13.52 24.68
N ALA A 38 0.57 -12.55 25.32
CA ALA A 38 1.03 -11.33 24.67
C ALA A 38 2.17 -11.57 23.66
N THR A 39 2.91 -12.69 23.79
CA THR A 39 3.99 -13.08 22.88
C THR A 39 3.56 -14.04 21.77
N PHE A 40 2.34 -14.61 21.83
CA PHE A 40 1.87 -15.49 20.76
C PHE A 40 1.72 -14.70 19.45
N PRO A 41 2.25 -15.22 18.33
CA PRO A 41 2.12 -14.56 17.04
C PRO A 41 0.65 -14.57 16.63
N SER A 42 0.08 -13.39 16.40
CA SER A 42 -1.25 -13.29 15.80
C SER A 42 -1.20 -13.72 14.33
N SER A 43 -2.31 -14.24 13.80
CA SER A 43 -2.44 -14.60 12.38
C SER A 43 -1.95 -13.47 11.46
N PRO A 44 -1.14 -13.78 10.42
CA PRO A 44 -0.60 -12.77 9.54
C PRO A 44 -1.74 -12.05 8.82
N LEU A 45 -1.73 -10.71 8.86
CA LEU A 45 -2.67 -9.91 8.08
C LEU A 45 -2.45 -10.20 6.60
N ARG A 46 -3.47 -10.71 5.91
CA ARG A 46 -3.46 -10.91 4.45
C ARG A 46 -4.34 -9.86 3.80
N ILE A 47 -3.73 -9.04 2.95
CA ILE A 47 -4.42 -8.06 2.12
C ILE A 47 -4.61 -8.67 0.73
N MET A 48 -5.75 -8.39 0.08
CA MET A 48 -5.98 -8.83 -1.29
C MET A 48 -4.97 -8.17 -2.23
N ARG A 49 -4.21 -8.97 -2.97
CA ARG A 49 -3.22 -8.50 -3.94
C ARG A 49 -3.87 -7.70 -5.08
N VAL A 50 -5.03 -8.18 -5.54
CA VAL A 50 -5.83 -7.52 -6.57
C VAL A 50 -6.19 -6.10 -6.15
N SER A 51 -6.64 -5.88 -4.92
CA SER A 51 -6.96 -4.55 -4.41
C SER A 51 -5.73 -3.61 -4.38
N GLN A 52 -4.54 -4.13 -4.08
CA GLN A 52 -3.30 -3.35 -4.13
C GLN A 52 -2.89 -3.00 -5.58
N LEU A 53 -3.10 -3.92 -6.52
CA LEU A 53 -2.82 -3.71 -7.93
C LEU A 53 -3.82 -2.74 -8.56
N ASP A 54 -5.10 -2.90 -8.26
CA ASP A 54 -6.17 -2.00 -8.71
C ASP A 54 -5.94 -0.59 -8.18
N ALA A 55 -5.52 -0.46 -6.92
CA ALA A 55 -5.13 0.85 -6.36
C ALA A 55 -3.99 1.49 -7.17
N ALA A 56 -2.95 0.72 -7.51
CA ALA A 56 -1.82 1.22 -8.28
C ALA A 56 -2.20 1.59 -9.72
N LEU A 57 -3.08 0.80 -10.35
CA LEU A 57 -3.61 1.09 -11.68
C LEU A 57 -4.47 2.35 -11.67
N LEU A 58 -5.39 2.48 -10.71
CA LEU A 58 -6.19 3.68 -10.53
C LEU A 58 -5.32 4.93 -10.32
N ASP A 59 -4.23 4.80 -9.57
CA ASP A 59 -3.30 5.91 -9.36
C ASP A 59 -2.66 6.37 -10.69
N SER A 60 -2.24 5.45 -11.56
CA SER A 60 -1.67 5.80 -12.86
C SER A 60 -2.70 6.43 -13.81
N GLU A 61 -3.91 5.86 -13.87
CA GLU A 61 -5.00 6.37 -14.70
C GLU A 61 -5.41 7.79 -14.28
N LEU A 62 -5.53 8.03 -12.97
CA LEU A 62 -5.85 9.37 -12.45
C LEU A 62 -4.78 10.40 -12.85
N ILE A 63 -3.51 10.04 -12.72
CA ILE A 63 -2.40 10.93 -13.12
C ILE A 63 -2.44 11.19 -14.63
N GLU A 64 -2.74 10.18 -15.44
CA GLU A 64 -2.85 10.32 -16.89
C GLU A 64 -4.00 11.25 -17.28
N ILE A 65 -5.17 11.07 -16.68
CA ILE A 65 -6.32 11.96 -16.87
C ILE A 65 -5.95 13.40 -16.48
N PHE A 66 -5.34 13.61 -15.31
CA PHE A 66 -4.93 14.96 -14.90
C PHE A 66 -3.90 15.58 -15.84
N LYS A 67 -2.96 14.77 -16.35
CA LYS A 67 -1.96 15.18 -17.33
C LYS A 67 -2.64 15.61 -18.64
N GLU A 68 -3.60 14.86 -19.15
CA GLU A 68 -4.36 15.22 -20.35
C GLU A 68 -5.11 16.55 -20.19
N HIS A 69 -5.83 16.71 -19.07
CA HIS A 69 -6.52 17.96 -18.76
C HIS A 69 -5.55 19.13 -18.65
N LEU A 70 -4.37 18.92 -18.04
CA LEU A 70 -3.31 19.93 -17.98
C LEU A 70 -2.84 20.30 -19.38
N TRP A 71 -2.62 19.34 -20.28
CA TRP A 71 -2.21 19.64 -21.65
C TRP A 71 -3.27 20.37 -22.46
N LEU A 72 -4.55 20.10 -22.22
CA LEU A 72 -5.63 20.82 -22.89
C LEU A 72 -5.54 22.33 -22.62
N LEU A 73 -5.18 22.75 -21.41
CA LEU A 73 -4.99 24.16 -21.04
C LEU A 73 -3.87 24.83 -21.84
N PHE A 74 -2.83 24.08 -22.20
CA PHE A 74 -1.67 24.59 -22.95
C PHE A 74 -1.75 24.32 -24.46
N SER A 75 -2.88 23.83 -24.98
CA SER A 75 -3.06 23.54 -26.41
C SER A 75 -2.81 24.76 -27.30
N PHE A 76 -3.08 25.97 -26.80
CA PHE A 76 -2.86 27.21 -27.54
C PHE A 76 -1.39 27.56 -27.79
N ASN A 77 -0.45 27.05 -26.97
CA ASN A 77 0.96 27.41 -27.03
C ASN A 77 1.86 26.15 -26.92
N PRO A 78 2.11 25.44 -28.03
CA PRO A 78 2.86 24.18 -28.02
C PRO A 78 4.32 24.34 -27.58
N LYS A 79 4.91 25.54 -27.78
CA LYS A 79 6.28 25.84 -27.32
C LYS A 79 6.38 25.89 -25.79
N ILE A 80 5.38 26.48 -25.12
CA ILE A 80 5.33 26.54 -23.65
C ILE A 80 5.17 25.14 -23.08
N LYS A 81 4.31 24.32 -23.70
CA LYS A 81 4.12 22.91 -23.34
C LYS A 81 5.45 22.14 -23.32
N GLN A 82 6.23 22.18 -24.39
CA GLN A 82 7.48 21.41 -24.48
C GLN A 82 8.57 21.87 -23.49
N ILE A 83 8.65 23.17 -23.22
CA ILE A 83 9.66 23.73 -22.31
C ILE A 83 9.36 23.36 -20.86
N PHE A 84 8.10 23.56 -20.45
CA PHE A 84 7.64 23.37 -19.07
C PHE A 84 7.12 21.96 -18.77
N GLU A 85 7.05 21.07 -19.77
CA GLU A 85 6.57 19.71 -19.59
C GLU A 85 7.15 18.99 -18.35
N PRO A 86 8.49 18.97 -18.16
CA PRO A 86 9.04 18.26 -17.02
C PRO A 86 8.69 18.89 -15.67
N GLU A 87 8.57 20.22 -15.62
CA GLU A 87 8.25 20.96 -14.40
C GLU A 87 6.78 20.77 -14.04
N LEU A 88 5.87 20.85 -15.02
CA LEU A 88 4.43 20.67 -14.83
C LEU A 88 4.10 19.24 -14.40
N LEU A 89 4.73 18.23 -15.02
CA LEU A 89 4.57 16.83 -14.61
C LEU A 89 5.10 16.59 -13.19
N CYS A 90 6.23 17.22 -12.84
CA CYS A 90 6.79 17.13 -11.49
C CYS A 90 5.85 17.73 -10.45
N ILE A 91 5.30 18.92 -10.71
CA ILE A 91 4.31 19.58 -9.84
C ILE A 91 3.06 18.72 -9.70
N LEU A 92 2.54 18.17 -10.79
CA LEU A 92 1.38 17.29 -10.77
C LEU A 92 1.63 16.03 -9.90
N GLN A 93 2.77 15.35 -10.13
CA GLN A 93 3.18 14.19 -9.34
C GLN A 93 3.39 14.56 -7.87
N PHE A 94 4.01 15.70 -7.59
CA PHE A 94 4.22 16.20 -6.23
C PHE A 94 2.90 16.45 -5.51
N MET A 95 1.97 17.15 -6.16
CA MET A 95 0.65 17.44 -5.62
C MET A 95 -0.13 16.15 -5.35
N TYR A 96 -0.06 15.19 -6.28
CA TYR A 96 -0.68 13.87 -6.11
C TYR A 96 -0.09 13.10 -4.91
N ARG A 97 1.24 13.14 -4.73
CA ARG A 97 1.92 12.45 -3.63
C ARG A 97 1.77 13.17 -2.28
N LEU A 98 1.41 14.45 -2.28
CA LEU A 98 1.02 15.19 -1.07
C LEU A 98 -0.18 14.54 -0.36
N THR A 99 -1.11 13.94 -1.11
CA THR A 99 -2.23 13.18 -0.54
C THR A 99 -1.76 12.02 0.34
N VAL A 100 -0.65 11.35 -0.03
CA VAL A 100 -0.04 10.30 0.79
C VAL A 100 0.55 10.89 2.07
N TYR A 101 1.08 12.11 2.03
CA TYR A 101 1.58 12.81 3.21
C TYR A 101 0.47 13.11 4.22
N GLU A 102 -0.68 13.60 3.77
CA GLU A 102 -1.80 13.99 4.64
C GLU A 102 -2.61 12.79 5.13
N SER A 103 -3.13 11.99 4.19
CA SER A 103 -4.06 10.90 4.48
C SER A 103 -3.36 9.58 4.86
N GLY A 104 -2.08 9.43 4.53
CA GLY A 104 -1.35 8.17 4.66
C GLY A 104 -1.73 7.13 3.61
N ALA A 105 -2.39 7.52 2.52
CA ALA A 105 -2.79 6.65 1.42
C ALA A 105 -2.79 7.45 0.10
N SER A 106 -2.56 6.79 -1.05
CA SER A 106 -2.84 7.42 -2.35
C SER A 106 -4.34 7.42 -2.63
N TYR A 107 -4.81 8.19 -3.61
CA TYR A 107 -6.24 8.26 -3.92
C TYR A 107 -6.82 6.90 -4.34
N GLY A 108 -6.14 6.15 -5.21
CA GLY A 108 -6.56 4.80 -5.59
C GLY A 108 -6.51 3.84 -4.41
N ALA A 109 -5.52 3.96 -3.52
CA ALA A 109 -5.49 3.19 -2.28
C ALA A 109 -6.70 3.51 -1.39
N GLN A 110 -7.09 4.78 -1.23
CA GLN A 110 -8.28 5.15 -0.45
C GLN A 110 -9.56 4.55 -1.03
N LEU A 111 -9.73 4.59 -2.36
CA LEU A 111 -10.87 3.97 -3.05
C LEU A 111 -10.93 2.46 -2.82
N GLN A 112 -9.77 1.82 -2.70
CA GLN A 112 -9.62 0.41 -2.37
C GLN A 112 -9.61 0.13 -0.86
N ASN A 113 -9.88 1.13 -0.01
CA ASN A 113 -9.82 1.06 1.46
C ASN A 113 -8.47 0.54 1.98
N LEU A 114 -7.39 0.96 1.35
CA LEU A 114 -6.02 0.69 1.73
C LEU A 114 -5.36 1.95 2.31
N LYS A 115 -4.48 1.73 3.27
CA LYS A 115 -3.67 2.76 3.94
C LYS A 115 -2.27 2.25 4.19
N TYR A 116 -1.28 3.12 4.04
CA TYR A 116 0.09 2.77 4.36
C TYR A 116 0.30 2.72 5.87
N ARG A 117 0.99 1.66 6.30
CA ARG A 117 1.41 1.41 7.67
C ARG A 117 2.91 1.16 7.69
N ASN A 118 3.58 1.66 8.74
CA ASN A 118 5.01 1.42 8.93
C ASN A 118 5.25 0.03 9.53
N GLU A 119 5.88 -0.88 8.78
CA GLU A 119 6.14 -2.24 9.26
C GLU A 119 7.25 -2.27 10.33
N LYS A 120 8.24 -1.36 10.27
CA LYS A 120 9.40 -1.36 11.19
C LYS A 120 8.99 -1.13 12.65
N GLN A 121 7.96 -0.31 12.88
CA GLN A 121 7.41 -0.03 14.21
C GLN A 121 6.45 -1.13 14.71
N HIS A 122 6.15 -2.13 13.87
CA HIS A 122 5.23 -3.23 14.14
C HIS A 122 5.92 -4.60 14.23
N LEU A 123 7.24 -4.64 14.42
CA LEU A 123 7.99 -5.88 14.64
C LEU A 123 7.65 -6.63 15.95
N GLY A 124 6.64 -6.22 16.71
CA GLY A 124 6.12 -6.98 17.85
C GLY A 124 5.22 -8.15 17.43
N GLY A 125 5.07 -9.16 18.29
CA GLY A 125 4.28 -10.38 18.01
C GLY A 125 2.79 -10.16 17.71
N LEU A 126 2.28 -8.94 17.93
CA LEU A 126 0.89 -8.57 17.66
C LEU A 126 0.77 -7.83 16.32
N GLN A 127 0.55 -8.59 15.25
CA GLN A 127 0.24 -8.12 13.89
C GLN A 127 -1.22 -7.62 13.78
N SER A 128 -1.79 -7.02 14.83
CA SER A 128 -3.17 -6.57 14.79
C SER A 128 -3.32 -5.23 14.06
N THR A 129 -4.33 -5.13 13.19
CA THR A 129 -4.81 -3.86 12.60
C THR A 129 -5.24 -2.86 13.67
N ALA A 130 -5.45 -3.28 14.93
CA ALA A 130 -5.91 -2.41 16.00
C ALA A 130 -4.89 -1.34 16.45
N LYS A 131 -3.59 -1.55 16.18
CA LYS A 131 -2.55 -0.55 16.48
C LYS A 131 -2.09 0.08 15.16
N ASP A 132 -2.76 1.14 14.73
CA ASP A 132 -2.28 1.92 13.59
C ASP A 132 -1.05 2.72 14.02
N SER A 133 0.12 2.35 13.52
CA SER A 133 1.31 3.20 13.67
C SER A 133 1.42 4.01 12.39
N PRO A 134 1.17 5.34 12.46
CA PRO A 134 1.23 6.19 11.29
C PRO A 134 2.65 6.23 10.73
N LEU A 135 2.77 6.46 9.41
CA LEU A 135 4.05 6.63 8.75
C LEU A 135 4.90 7.73 9.40
N THR A 136 6.19 7.47 9.54
CA THR A 136 7.14 8.44 10.08
C THR A 136 7.27 9.63 9.11
N LYS A 137 7.42 10.87 9.62
CA LYS A 137 7.61 12.06 8.77
C LYS A 137 8.76 11.87 7.75
N PHE A 138 9.86 11.25 8.18
CA PHE A 138 10.97 10.88 7.30
C PHE A 138 10.58 9.88 6.21
N GLN A 139 9.81 8.83 6.53
CA GLN A 139 9.33 7.87 5.52
C GLN A 139 8.43 8.53 4.49
N LYS A 140 7.53 9.42 4.94
CA LYS A 140 6.66 10.19 4.04
C LYS A 140 7.47 11.07 3.09
N PHE A 141 8.43 11.82 3.63
CA PHE A 141 9.31 12.67 2.81
C PHE A 141 10.16 11.83 1.84
N ALA A 142 10.79 10.77 2.33
CA ALA A 142 11.60 9.87 1.51
C ALA A 142 10.80 9.20 0.39
N TYR A 143 9.52 8.86 0.64
CA TYR A 143 8.61 8.35 -0.38
C TYR A 143 8.37 9.37 -1.49
N ILE A 144 8.02 10.60 -1.13
CA ILE A 144 7.78 11.68 -2.10
C ILE A 144 9.07 11.99 -2.87
N ALA A 145 10.19 12.16 -2.18
CA ALA A 145 11.49 12.44 -2.79
C ALA A 145 11.91 11.31 -3.73
N SER A 146 11.73 10.04 -3.35
CA SER A 146 12.10 8.91 -4.19
C SER A 146 11.17 8.73 -5.39
N THR A 147 9.88 8.97 -5.26
CA THR A 147 8.92 8.76 -6.37
C THR A 147 8.94 9.93 -7.35
N VAL A 148 8.85 11.16 -6.84
CA VAL A 148 8.79 12.38 -7.67
C VAL A 148 10.19 12.78 -8.12
N GLY A 149 11.15 12.83 -7.19
CA GLY A 149 12.51 13.28 -7.47
C GLY A 149 13.25 12.37 -8.43
N CYS A 150 13.14 11.04 -8.27
CA CYS A 150 13.78 10.10 -9.20
C CYS A 150 13.22 10.25 -10.62
N GLN A 151 11.90 10.36 -10.78
CA GLN A 151 11.27 10.52 -12.10
C GLN A 151 11.65 11.85 -12.74
N TYR A 152 11.67 12.94 -11.97
CA TYR A 152 12.06 14.25 -12.45
C TYR A 152 13.52 14.29 -12.91
N VAL A 153 14.45 13.78 -12.08
CA VAL A 153 15.87 13.71 -12.41
C VAL A 153 16.08 12.86 -13.67
N TRP A 154 15.41 11.71 -13.76
CA TRP A 154 15.47 10.83 -14.93
C TRP A 154 15.01 11.55 -16.20
N MET A 155 13.88 12.26 -16.14
CA MET A 155 13.34 13.01 -17.28
C MET A 155 14.25 14.16 -17.70
N ARG A 156 14.79 14.93 -16.74
CA ARG A 156 15.75 16.02 -17.01
C ARG A 156 17.03 15.48 -17.63
N PHE A 157 17.53 14.37 -17.12
CA PHE A 157 18.74 13.74 -17.61
C PHE A 157 18.57 13.23 -19.04
N ASN A 158 17.48 12.49 -19.32
CA ASN A 158 17.20 12.03 -20.68
C ASN A 158 17.13 13.17 -21.68
N ARG A 159 16.50 14.30 -21.33
CA ARG A 159 16.45 15.47 -22.21
C ARG A 159 17.84 16.05 -22.49
N LEU A 160 18.72 16.09 -21.49
CA LEU A 160 20.10 16.56 -21.64
C LEU A 160 20.93 15.61 -22.53
N VAL A 161 20.80 14.30 -22.31
CA VAL A 161 21.48 13.27 -23.10
C VAL A 161 21.05 13.33 -24.56
N THR A 162 19.74 13.41 -24.82
CA THR A 162 19.21 13.50 -26.18
C THR A 162 19.63 14.80 -26.86
N ALA A 163 19.59 15.93 -26.15
CA ALA A 163 20.00 17.23 -26.71
C ALA A 163 21.50 17.30 -27.06
N GLN A 164 22.34 16.55 -26.33
CA GLN A 164 23.79 16.55 -26.54
C GLN A 164 24.28 15.33 -27.34
N GLY A 165 23.39 14.43 -27.77
CA GLY A 165 23.73 13.30 -28.64
C GLY A 165 24.74 12.31 -28.02
N TRP A 166 24.74 12.11 -26.70
CA TRP A 166 25.77 11.30 -26.01
C TRP A 166 25.88 9.84 -26.49
N GLY A 167 24.89 9.34 -27.22
CA GLY A 167 24.95 8.03 -27.87
C GLY A 167 25.94 7.96 -29.04
N GLU A 168 26.19 9.08 -29.73
CA GLU A 168 26.99 9.15 -30.97
C GLU A 168 28.43 9.62 -30.73
N LEU A 169 28.77 10.03 -29.50
CA LEU A 169 30.12 10.47 -29.14
C LEU A 169 31.15 9.33 -29.22
N SER A 170 32.44 9.70 -29.25
CA SER A 170 33.56 8.76 -29.32
C SER A 170 33.63 7.85 -28.09
N GLU A 171 34.21 6.65 -28.24
CA GLU A 171 34.20 5.62 -27.18
C GLU A 171 35.00 6.01 -25.92
N ASP A 172 35.99 6.88 -26.06
CA ASP A 172 36.87 7.33 -24.96
C ASP A 172 36.31 8.53 -24.18
N ASP A 173 35.20 9.13 -24.62
CA ASP A 173 34.60 10.27 -23.94
C ASP A 173 34.01 9.87 -22.57
N PRO A 174 34.33 10.58 -21.48
CA PRO A 174 33.83 10.27 -20.14
C PRO A 174 32.29 10.36 -20.06
N ARG A 175 31.67 11.16 -20.93
CA ARG A 175 30.21 11.32 -21.02
C ARG A 175 29.51 10.04 -21.52
N LYS A 176 30.13 9.34 -22.48
CA LYS A 176 29.61 8.07 -23.02
C LYS A 176 29.76 6.94 -22.01
N ILE A 177 30.86 6.92 -21.25
CA ILE A 177 31.05 5.98 -20.13
C ILE A 177 29.96 6.19 -19.08
N PHE A 178 29.68 7.44 -18.69
CA PHE A 178 28.61 7.76 -17.75
C PHE A 178 27.23 7.36 -18.29
N TRP A 179 26.97 7.57 -19.58
CA TRP A 179 25.75 7.13 -20.24
C TRP A 179 25.58 5.60 -20.19
N LYS A 180 26.63 4.84 -20.54
CA LYS A 180 26.65 3.36 -20.45
C LYS A 180 26.41 2.89 -19.00
N LEU A 181 27.01 3.56 -18.00
CA LEU A 181 26.78 3.27 -16.59
C LEU A 181 25.32 3.49 -16.19
N LEU A 182 24.72 4.60 -16.62
CA LEU A 182 23.33 4.90 -16.30
C LEU A 182 22.36 3.90 -16.93
N GLN A 183 22.58 3.51 -18.19
CA GLN A 183 21.81 2.45 -18.84
C GLN A 183 21.91 1.12 -18.10
N LYS A 184 23.11 0.78 -17.60
CA LYS A 184 23.31 -0.42 -16.79
C LYS A 184 22.52 -0.34 -15.48
N ILE A 185 22.53 0.81 -14.80
CA ILE A 185 21.74 1.05 -13.58
C ILE A 185 20.24 0.92 -13.88
N GLU A 186 19.76 1.46 -14.99
CA GLU A 186 18.37 1.35 -15.41
C GLU A 186 17.96 -0.11 -15.64
N ASN A 187 18.80 -0.89 -16.33
CA ASN A 187 18.53 -2.31 -16.55
C ASN A 187 18.53 -3.09 -15.23
N ILE A 188 19.48 -2.82 -14.32
CA ILE A 188 19.50 -3.42 -12.98
C ILE A 188 18.22 -3.06 -12.22
N TYR A 189 17.76 -1.81 -12.29
CA TYR A 189 16.52 -1.37 -11.66
C TYR A 189 15.31 -2.09 -12.24
N LYS A 190 15.20 -2.24 -13.57
CA LYS A 190 14.12 -3.00 -14.23
C LYS A 190 14.09 -4.47 -13.77
N THR A 191 15.25 -5.14 -13.78
CA THR A 191 15.35 -6.53 -13.29
C THR A 191 14.99 -6.65 -11.82
N THR A 192 15.47 -5.73 -10.98
CA THR A 192 15.18 -5.71 -9.54
C THR A 192 13.70 -5.44 -9.28
N SER A 193 13.07 -4.57 -10.08
CA SER A 193 11.64 -4.26 -10.00
C SER A 193 10.79 -5.48 -10.35
N LEU A 194 11.18 -6.20 -11.41
CA LEU A 194 10.54 -7.45 -11.80
C LEU A 194 10.67 -8.53 -10.71
N LEU A 195 11.86 -8.69 -10.12
CA LEU A 195 12.05 -9.60 -8.99
C LEU A 195 11.18 -9.21 -7.78
N ASN A 196 11.08 -7.91 -7.46
CA ASN A 196 10.19 -7.45 -6.41
C ASN A 196 8.73 -7.77 -6.72
N PHE A 197 8.29 -7.59 -7.97
CA PHE A 197 6.95 -7.94 -8.41
C PHE A 197 6.68 -9.44 -8.28
N LEU A 198 7.63 -10.31 -8.64
CA LEU A 198 7.49 -11.76 -8.43
C LEU A 198 7.38 -12.13 -6.95
N ILE A 199 8.23 -11.54 -6.10
CA ILE A 199 8.15 -11.76 -4.65
C ILE A 199 6.82 -11.21 -4.10
N PHE A 200 6.32 -10.10 -4.64
CA PHE A 200 5.01 -9.54 -4.31
C PHE A 200 3.88 -10.50 -4.69
N LEU A 201 3.94 -11.13 -5.86
CA LEU A 201 2.96 -12.14 -6.24
C LEU A 201 2.98 -13.35 -5.31
N TYR A 202 4.12 -13.69 -4.69
CA TYR A 202 4.22 -14.77 -3.72
C TYR A 202 3.76 -14.37 -2.30
N ASP A 203 4.22 -13.24 -1.76
CA ASP A 203 3.96 -12.82 -0.37
C ASP A 203 2.76 -11.84 -0.24
N GLY A 204 2.61 -10.92 -1.19
CA GLY A 204 1.52 -9.93 -1.23
C GLY A 204 1.71 -8.72 -0.31
N LYS A 205 2.94 -8.47 0.15
CA LYS A 205 3.25 -7.45 1.16
C LYS A 205 3.62 -6.07 0.60
N TYR A 206 4.51 -6.01 -0.40
CA TYR A 206 5.04 -4.77 -0.97
C TYR A 206 4.86 -4.75 -2.49
N SER A 207 3.98 -3.89 -2.99
CA SER A 207 3.71 -3.78 -4.44
C SER A 207 4.89 -3.17 -5.20
N THR A 208 5.53 -2.13 -4.64
CA THR A 208 6.67 -1.46 -5.28
C THR A 208 8.00 -1.67 -4.55
N LEU A 209 9.11 -1.47 -5.26
CA LEU A 209 10.45 -1.46 -4.67
C LEU A 209 10.59 -0.38 -3.60
N THR A 210 10.04 0.80 -3.87
CA THR A 210 10.06 1.95 -2.97
C THR A 210 9.36 1.62 -1.65
N ASP A 211 8.23 0.92 -1.72
CA ASP A 211 7.50 0.46 -0.53
C ASP A 211 8.33 -0.55 0.27
N ARG A 212 9.07 -1.44 -0.39
CA ARG A 212 9.93 -2.42 0.26
C ARG A 212 11.11 -1.76 0.99
N ILE A 213 11.81 -0.84 0.32
CA ILE A 213 12.98 -0.13 0.89
C ILE A 213 12.56 0.71 2.11
N LEU A 214 11.44 1.42 2.00
CA LEU A 214 10.92 2.25 3.09
C LEU A 214 10.14 1.43 4.14
N SER A 215 9.89 0.15 3.85
CA SER A 215 9.10 -0.78 4.67
C SER A 215 7.70 -0.26 4.96
N MET A 216 7.06 0.33 3.94
CA MET A 216 5.68 0.82 3.99
C MET A 216 4.77 -0.25 3.41
N ARG A 217 3.81 -0.72 4.21
CA ARG A 217 2.90 -1.80 3.81
C ARG A 217 1.50 -1.25 3.64
N LEU A 218 0.81 -1.62 2.56
CA LEU A 218 -0.61 -1.33 2.38
C LEU A 218 -1.43 -2.30 3.25
N VAL A 219 -2.26 -1.73 4.15
CA VAL A 219 -3.16 -2.46 5.04
C VAL A 219 -4.56 -1.88 4.91
N TYR A 220 -5.61 -2.67 5.16
CA TYR A 220 -6.97 -2.14 5.14
C TYR A 220 -7.15 -1.02 6.16
N ALA A 221 -7.65 0.13 5.72
CA ALA A 221 -7.93 1.28 6.58
C ALA A 221 -9.10 1.00 7.53
N ARG A 222 -10.12 0.28 7.04
CA ARG A 222 -11.28 -0.19 7.83
C ARG A 222 -11.46 -1.70 7.68
N ARG A 223 -11.77 -2.38 8.79
CA ARG A 223 -11.99 -3.85 8.83
C ARG A 223 -13.29 -4.29 8.16
N ILE A 224 -14.28 -3.40 8.09
CA ILE A 224 -15.60 -3.68 7.53
C ILE A 224 -15.71 -2.87 6.25
N MET A 225 -15.70 -3.57 5.12
CA MET A 225 -16.21 -3.02 3.87
C MET A 225 -17.23 -3.99 3.29
N ASN A 226 -18.39 -3.46 2.93
CA ASN A 226 -19.09 -3.98 1.77
C ASN A 226 -18.20 -3.70 0.57
N ARG A 227 -17.50 -4.72 0.08
CA ARG A 227 -16.73 -4.64 -1.16
C ARG A 227 -17.68 -4.12 -2.24
N GLN A 228 -17.49 -2.88 -2.69
CA GLN A 228 -18.03 -2.45 -3.98
C GLN A 228 -17.27 -3.26 -5.02
N VAL A 229 -17.76 -4.49 -5.26
CA VAL A 229 -17.27 -5.35 -6.33
C VAL A 229 -17.34 -4.51 -7.58
N SER A 230 -16.22 -4.35 -8.29
CA SER A 230 -16.17 -3.67 -9.58
C SER A 230 -17.28 -4.26 -10.44
N PHE A 231 -18.40 -3.54 -10.57
CA PHE A 231 -19.55 -4.00 -11.33
C PHE A 231 -19.20 -4.15 -12.81
N GLU A 232 -18.02 -3.72 -13.25
CA GLU A 232 -17.57 -3.86 -14.62
C GLU A 232 -17.61 -5.32 -15.12
N PHE A 233 -17.19 -6.32 -14.34
CA PHE A 233 -17.27 -7.70 -14.80
C PHE A 233 -18.73 -8.19 -14.84
N LEU A 234 -19.53 -7.81 -13.85
CA LEU A 234 -20.96 -8.13 -13.81
C LEU A 234 -21.73 -7.42 -14.95
N ASN A 235 -21.36 -6.19 -15.26
CA ASN A 235 -21.93 -5.37 -16.31
C ASN A 235 -21.50 -5.88 -17.69
N ARG A 236 -20.23 -6.26 -17.87
CA ARG A 236 -19.76 -6.92 -19.10
C ARG A 236 -20.54 -8.23 -19.30
N GLN A 237 -20.68 -9.06 -18.26
CA GLN A 237 -21.47 -10.30 -18.33
C GLN A 237 -22.94 -10.02 -18.64
N LEU A 238 -23.55 -9.00 -18.03
CA LEU A 238 -24.94 -8.61 -18.29
C LEU A 238 -25.12 -8.12 -19.73
N VAL A 239 -24.22 -7.27 -20.23
CA VAL A 239 -24.23 -6.79 -21.62
C VAL A 239 -24.07 -7.95 -22.60
N TRP A 240 -23.13 -8.86 -22.38
CA TRP A 240 -22.94 -10.03 -23.23
C TRP A 240 -24.16 -10.96 -23.19
N HIS A 241 -24.72 -11.22 -22.00
CA HIS A 241 -25.92 -12.03 -21.84
C HIS A 241 -27.13 -11.43 -22.55
N VAL A 242 -27.35 -10.10 -22.43
CA VAL A 242 -28.40 -9.38 -23.14
C VAL A 242 -28.19 -9.46 -24.65
N PHE A 243 -26.95 -9.34 -25.14
CA PHE A 243 -26.63 -9.45 -26.55
C PHE A 243 -26.92 -10.85 -27.11
N THR A 244 -26.50 -11.91 -26.40
CA THR A 244 -26.73 -13.30 -26.85
C THR A 244 -28.22 -13.68 -26.83
N VAL A 245 -28.96 -13.26 -25.81
CA VAL A 245 -30.40 -13.55 -25.72
C VAL A 245 -31.18 -12.84 -26.82
N ASN A 246 -30.90 -11.56 -27.09
CA ASN A 246 -31.57 -10.84 -28.18
C ASN A 246 -31.24 -11.41 -29.56
N LEU A 247 -29.99 -11.86 -29.78
CA LEU A 247 -29.60 -12.50 -31.04
C LEU A 247 -30.32 -13.85 -31.24
N GLN A 248 -30.45 -14.64 -30.16
CA GLN A 248 -31.12 -15.94 -30.21
C GLN A 248 -32.64 -15.83 -30.33
N ILE A 249 -33.25 -14.72 -29.92
CA ILE A 249 -34.67 -14.45 -30.15
C ILE A 249 -34.96 -14.07 -31.61
N PHE A 250 -33.96 -13.57 -32.34
CA PHE A 250 -34.10 -13.10 -33.72
C PHE A 250 -33.80 -14.18 -34.77
N LEU A 251 -33.30 -15.35 -34.35
CA LEU A 251 -33.03 -16.54 -35.19
C LEU A 251 -34.09 -17.62 -34.92
#